data_AF-A0A842UTS4-F1
#
_entry.id   AF-A0A842UTS4-F1
#
_cell.length_a   1.000
_cell.length_b   1.000
_cell.length_c   1.000
_cell.angle_alpha   90.00
_cell.angle_beta   90.00
_cell.angle_gamma   90.00
#
_symmetry.space_group_name_H-M   'P 1'
#
loop_
_entity.id
_entity.type
_entity.pdbx_description
1 polymer ?
#
loop_
_entity_poly.entity_id
_entity_poly.type
_entity_poly.pdbx_seq_one_letter_code
_entity_poly.pdbx_strand_id
1 'polypeptide(L)'
;MLNWLVIGILVLVVMIVIKLGGLRHGFFIILLLFVVLFFYGTLSFLSNERGVDFSTFRGWIDAAGVYVGWFANGFQNLKTITGNVINMDWTSTNGSFFDKENSEVIKNKK
;
A
#
# COMPACT_ATOMS: atom_id res chain seq x y z
N MET A 1 -3.35 22.29 -10.73
CA MET A 1 -2.48 21.55 -11.68
C MET A 1 -1.31 20.98 -10.90
N LEU A 2 -0.96 19.70 -11.11
CA LEU A 2 0.20 19.08 -10.47
C LEU A 2 1.45 19.84 -10.94
N ASN A 3 2.11 20.56 -10.04
CA ASN A 3 3.24 21.39 -10.43
C ASN A 3 4.45 20.47 -10.66
N TRP A 4 4.70 20.13 -11.92
CA TRP A 4 5.80 19.27 -12.36
C TRP A 4 7.15 19.67 -11.78
N LEU A 5 7.30 20.95 -11.44
CA LEU A 5 8.45 21.53 -10.75
C LEU A 5 8.65 20.93 -9.34
N VAL A 6 7.58 20.76 -8.56
CA VAL A 6 7.64 20.18 -7.21
C VAL A 6 8.06 18.71 -7.28
N ILE A 7 7.53 17.97 -8.25
CA ILE A 7 7.90 16.56 -8.48
C ILE A 7 9.37 16.46 -8.89
N GLY A 8 9.83 17.33 -9.79
CA GLY A 8 11.21 17.37 -10.24
C GLY A 8 12.20 17.63 -9.09
N ILE A 9 11.89 18.58 -8.21
CA ILE A 9 12.71 18.87 -7.02
C ILE A 9 12.74 17.67 -6.08
N LEU A 10 11.60 17.02 -5.84
CA LEU A 10 11.51 15.86 -4.94
C LEU A 10 12.36 14.68 -5.43
N VAL A 11 12.31 14.39 -6.73
CA VAL A 11 13.14 13.34 -7.36
C VAL A 11 14.63 13.67 -7.24
N LEU A 12 15.00 14.95 -7.43
CA LEU A 12 16.39 15.40 -7.34
C LEU A 12 16.94 15.28 -5.91
N VAL A 13 16.15 15.65 -4.91
CA VAL A 13 16.50 15.46 -3.49
C VAL A 13 16.72 13.98 -3.17
N VAL A 14 15.85 13.09 -3.65
CA VAL A 14 16.02 11.64 -3.44
C VAL A 14 17.27 11.11 -4.10
N MET A 15 17.58 11.55 -5.33
CA MET A 15 18.79 11.14 -6.03
C MET A 15 20.05 11.54 -5.25
N ILE A 16 20.05 12.72 -4.63
CA ILE A 16 21.13 13.19 -3.74
C ILE A 16 21.23 12.32 -2.47
N VAL A 17 20.09 12.04 -1.82
CA VAL A 17 20.07 11.26 -0.57
C VAL A 17 20.51 9.80 -0.78
N ILE A 18 20.08 9.15 -1.87
CA ILE A 18 20.54 7.80 -2.24
C ILE A 18 22.03 7.77 -2.52
N LYS A 19 22.57 8.82 -3.16
CA LYS A 19 23.99 8.93 -3.49
C LYS A 19 24.86 9.20 -2.26
N LEU A 20 24.33 9.88 -1.24
CA LEU A 20 25.05 10.21 0.00
C LEU A 20 24.96 9.11 1.07
N GLY A 21 23.85 8.36 1.13
CA GLY A 21 23.62 7.31 2.12
C GLY A 21 23.81 5.92 1.54
N GLY A 22 24.97 5.28 1.79
CA GLY A 22 25.26 3.93 1.32
C GLY A 22 24.14 2.92 1.62
N LEU A 23 23.43 2.51 0.56
CA LEU A 23 22.49 1.41 0.27
C LEU A 23 21.72 0.62 1.37
N ARG A 24 22.05 0.67 2.66
CA ARG A 24 21.34 -0.08 3.71
C ARG A 24 19.93 0.44 4.00
N HIS A 25 19.62 1.69 3.66
CA HIS A 25 18.30 2.32 3.89
C HIS A 25 17.58 2.73 2.61
N GLY A 26 18.01 2.25 1.44
CA GLY A 26 17.45 2.64 0.14
C GLY A 26 15.93 2.43 0.03
N PHE A 27 15.42 1.31 0.56
CA PHE A 27 13.98 1.04 0.61
C PHE A 27 13.21 2.08 1.43
N PHE A 28 13.75 2.49 2.58
CA PHE A 28 13.09 3.45 3.45
C PHE A 28 12.99 4.84 2.81
N ILE A 29 14.02 5.24 2.04
CA ILE A 29 14.02 6.50 1.29
C ILE A 29 12.96 6.49 0.18
N ILE A 30 12.85 5.37 -0.55
CA ILE A 30 11.83 5.21 -1.60
C ILE A 30 10.42 5.20 -0.99
N LEU A 31 10.23 4.48 0.12
CA LEU A 31 8.96 4.48 0.85
C LEU A 31 8.59 5.90 1.31
N LEU A 32 9.55 6.62 1.89
CA LEU A 32 9.36 8.00 2.34
C LEU A 32 9.01 8.94 1.18
N LEU A 33 9.67 8.78 0.02
CA LEU A 33 9.34 9.50 -1.20
C LEU A 33 7.89 9.26 -1.63
N PHE A 34 7.47 7.99 -1.69
CA PHE A 34 6.10 7.63 -2.03
C PHE A 34 5.10 8.26 -1.07
N VAL A 35 5.39 8.23 0.24
CA VAL A 35 4.55 8.86 1.26
C VAL A 35 4.45 10.37 1.04
N VAL A 36 5.57 11.07 0.85
CA VAL A 36 5.57 12.52 0.62
C VAL A 36 4.81 12.89 -0.66
N LEU A 37 5.02 12.16 -1.76
CA LEU A 37 4.31 12.39 -3.02
C LEU A 37 2.81 12.13 -2.87
N PHE A 38 2.44 11.07 -2.15
CA PHE A 38 1.05 10.76 -1.85
C PHE A 38 0.40 11.92 -1.08
N PHE A 39 1.00 12.37 0.02
CA PHE A 39 0.49 13.49 0.82
C PHE A 39 0.39 14.78 -0.01
N TYR A 40 1.43 15.13 -0.77
CA TYR A 40 1.40 16.32 -1.62
C TYR A 40 0.29 16.24 -2.68
N GLY A 41 0.15 15.08 -3.35
CA GLY A 41 -0.90 14.84 -4.33
C GLY A 41 -2.29 14.99 -3.73
N THR A 42 -2.53 14.39 -2.56
CA THR A 42 -3.81 14.48 -1.86
C THR A 42 -4.12 15.90 -1.41
N LEU A 43 -3.17 16.64 -0.82
CA LEU A 43 -3.38 18.04 -0.43
C LEU A 43 -3.64 18.94 -1.63
N SER A 44 -2.88 18.76 -2.72
CA SER A 44 -3.06 19.51 -3.96
C SER A 44 -4.42 19.22 -4.60
N PHE A 45 -4.87 17.96 -4.57
CA PHE A 45 -6.22 17.57 -5.01
C PHE A 45 -7.30 18.21 -4.15
N LEU A 46 -7.16 18.19 -2.82
CA LEU A 46 -8.11 18.84 -1.90
C LEU A 46 -8.19 20.36 -2.11
N SER A 47 -7.04 21.01 -2.31
CA SER A 47 -6.99 22.46 -2.56
C SER A 47 -7.65 22.82 -3.88
N ASN A 48 -7.29 22.11 -4.96
CA ASN A 48 -7.69 22.48 -6.31
C ASN A 48 -9.10 22.02 -6.70
N GLU A 49 -9.52 20.82 -6.27
CA GLU A 49 -10.80 20.23 -6.69
C GLU A 49 -11.90 20.33 -5.63
N ARG A 50 -11.54 20.33 -4.35
CA ARG A 50 -12.51 20.46 -3.25
C ARG A 50 -12.55 21.85 -2.61
N GLY A 51 -11.71 22.78 -3.08
CA GLY A 51 -11.66 24.14 -2.57
C GLY A 51 -11.31 24.23 -1.08
N VAL A 52 -10.60 23.25 -0.54
CA VAL A 52 -10.21 23.24 0.87
C VAL A 52 -9.20 24.36 1.12
N ASP A 53 -9.57 25.28 2.01
CA ASP A 53 -8.73 26.41 2.38
C ASP A 53 -7.87 26.09 3.61
N PHE A 54 -6.59 25.79 3.35
CA PHE A 54 -5.58 25.48 4.36
C PHE A 54 -5.12 26.69 5.20
N SER A 55 -5.57 27.91 4.88
CA SER A 55 -5.36 29.07 5.75
C SER A 55 -6.26 29.05 7.00
N THR A 56 -7.31 28.22 6.97
CA THR A 56 -8.29 28.11 8.05
C THR A 56 -8.10 26.84 8.86
N PHE A 57 -8.39 26.92 10.16
CA PHE A 57 -8.39 25.74 11.04
C PHE A 57 -9.35 24.65 10.55
N ARG A 58 -10.48 25.06 9.95
CA ARG A 58 -11.48 24.13 9.41
C ARG A 58 -10.95 23.34 8.21
N GLY A 59 -10.21 23.98 7.30
CA GLY A 59 -9.57 23.29 6.18
C GLY A 59 -8.56 22.22 6.62
N TRP A 60 -7.85 22.46 7.72
CA TRP A 60 -6.98 21.42 8.33
C TRP A 60 -7.76 20.25 8.90
N ILE A 61 -8.90 20.48 9.56
CA ILE A 61 -9.80 19.41 10.04
C ILE A 61 -10.34 18.60 8.87
N ASP A 62 -10.83 19.28 7.82
CA ASP A 62 -11.41 18.62 6.65
C ASP A 62 -10.36 17.75 5.93
N ALA A 63 -9.12 18.26 5.80
CA ALA A 63 -8.02 17.48 5.24
C ALA A 63 -7.63 16.29 6.11
N ALA A 64 -7.53 16.47 7.43
CA ALA A 64 -7.27 15.38 8.37
C ALA A 64 -8.36 14.30 8.30
N GLY A 65 -9.63 14.68 8.16
CA GLY A 65 -10.75 13.77 7.98
C GLY A 65 -10.61 12.87 6.75
N VAL A 66 -10.07 13.40 5.64
CA VAL A 66 -9.77 12.59 4.45
C VAL A 66 -8.71 11.53 4.73
N TYR A 67 -7.63 11.88 5.43
CA TYR A 67 -6.58 10.92 5.78
C TYR A 67 -7.06 9.85 6.76
N VAL A 68 -7.82 10.24 7.78
CA VAL A 68 -8.45 9.30 8.72
C VAL A 68 -9.42 8.37 7.97
N GLY A 69 -10.19 8.90 7.02
CA GLY A 69 -11.07 8.11 6.17
C GLY A 69 -10.32 7.07 5.33
N TRP A 70 -9.19 7.44 4.71
CA TRP A 70 -8.33 6.50 3.99
C TRP A 70 -7.80 5.39 4.90
N PHE A 71 -7.32 5.74 6.10
CA PHE A 71 -6.84 4.76 7.08
C PHE A 71 -7.96 3.82 7.55
N ALA A 72 -9.13 4.36 7.87
CA ALA A 72 -10.28 3.57 8.31
C ALA A 72 -10.70 2.55 7.23
N ASN A 73 -10.77 2.98 5.96
CA ASN A 73 -11.02 2.08 4.84
C ASN A 73 -9.91 1.03 4.66
N GLY A 74 -8.64 1.43 4.83
CA GLY A 74 -7.50 0.52 4.81
C GLY A 74 -7.64 -0.60 5.85
N PHE A 75 -8.02 -0.26 7.08
CA PHE A 75 -8.28 -1.26 8.13
C PHE A 75 -9.48 -2.15 7.83
N GLN A 76 -10.55 -1.61 7.24
CA GLN A 76 -11.70 -2.42 6.81
C GLN A 76 -11.29 -3.43 5.73
N ASN A 77 -10.50 -3.01 4.74
CA ASN A 77 -9.98 -3.90 3.70
C ASN A 77 -9.07 -4.98 4.31
N LEU A 78 -8.17 -4.59 5.22
CA LEU A 78 -7.31 -5.54 5.90
C LEU A 78 -8.11 -6.56 6.71
N LYS A 79 -9.11 -6.10 7.48
CA LYS A 79 -10.03 -6.97 8.22
C LYS A 79 -10.73 -7.95 7.29
N THR A 80 -11.23 -7.51 6.14
CA THR A 80 -11.90 -8.37 5.16
C THR A 80 -10.95 -9.41 4.59
N ILE A 81 -9.74 -9.01 4.18
CA ILE A 81 -8.73 -9.94 3.65
C ILE A 81 -8.35 -10.96 4.72
N THR A 82 -8.03 -10.52 5.94
CA THR A 82 -7.67 -11.42 7.04
C THR A 82 -8.83 -12.33 7.43
N GLY A 83 -10.06 -11.81 7.47
CA GLY A 83 -11.25 -12.62 7.75
C GLY A 83 -11.48 -13.70 6.69
N ASN A 84 -11.32 -13.37 5.41
CA ASN A 84 -11.42 -14.33 4.32
C ASN A 84 -10.34 -15.41 4.42
N VAL A 85 -9.10 -15.02 4.72
CA VAL A 85 -7.96 -15.92 4.91
C VAL A 85 -8.20 -16.88 6.09
N ILE A 86 -8.72 -16.40 7.22
CA ILE A 86 -9.07 -17.26 8.36
C ILE A 86 -10.19 -18.25 8.00
N ASN A 87 -11.18 -17.81 7.22
CA ASN A 87 -12.31 -18.64 6.81
C ASN A 87 -11.97 -19.64 5.68
N MET A 88 -10.76 -19.58 5.11
CA MET A 88 -10.33 -20.59 4.16
C MET A 88 -10.10 -21.92 4.87
N ASP A 89 -10.57 -23.00 4.26
CA ASP A 89 -10.24 -24.36 4.70
C ASP A 89 -8.78 -24.66 4.34
N TRP A 90 -7.89 -24.51 5.31
CA TRP A 90 -6.46 -24.79 5.17
C TRP A 90 -6.14 -26.29 5.06
N THR A 91 -7.12 -27.15 5.33
CA THR A 91 -7.03 -28.61 5.24
C THR A 91 -7.47 -29.15 3.87
N SER A 92 -8.19 -28.36 3.09
CA SER A 92 -8.58 -28.64 1.71
C SER A 92 -7.35 -28.56 0.78
N THR A 93 -6.55 -29.61 0.78
CA THR A 93 -5.50 -29.77 -0.24
C THR A 93 -6.11 -30.49 -1.44
N ASN A 94 -6.50 -29.76 -2.49
CA ASN A 94 -6.65 -30.34 -3.84
C ASN A 94 -5.26 -30.64 -4.43
N GLY A 95 -4.38 -31.24 -3.62
CA GLY A 95 -3.03 -31.60 -3.97
C GLY A 95 -3.06 -33.01 -4.53
N SER A 96 -2.86 -33.12 -5.84
CA SER A 96 -2.68 -34.38 -6.57
C SER A 96 -1.50 -35.24 -6.08
N PHE A 97 -0.75 -34.77 -5.08
CA PHE A 97 0.38 -35.44 -4.47
C PHE A 97 -0.02 -36.74 -3.75
N PHE A 98 -1.17 -36.78 -3.07
CA PHE A 98 -1.62 -37.98 -2.35
C PHE A 98 -2.51 -38.92 -3.19
N ASP A 99 -3.13 -38.42 -4.26
CA ASP A 99 -3.95 -39.25 -5.16
C ASP A 99 -3.11 -40.22 -6.02
N LYS A 100 -1.87 -39.84 -6.36
CA LYS A 100 -0.95 -40.71 -7.10
C LYS A 100 -0.43 -41.88 -6.27
N GLU A 101 -0.08 -41.64 -5.01
CA GLU A 101 0.46 -42.69 -4.13
C GLU A 101 -0.58 -43.78 -3.86
N ASN A 102 -1.83 -43.39 -3.60
CA ASN A 102 -2.90 -44.35 -3.29
C ASN A 102 -3.33 -45.18 -4.52
N SER A 103 -3.25 -44.61 -5.72
CA SER A 103 -3.57 -45.32 -6.97
C SER A 103 -2.49 -46.31 -7.41
N GLU A 104 -1.22 -46.07 -7.08
CA GLU A 104 -0.12 -47.02 -7.30
C GLU A 104 -0.12 -48.18 -6.29
N VAL A 105 -0.44 -47.92 -5.02
CA VAL A 105 -0.57 -48.97 -3.99
C VAL A 105 -1.73 -49.92 -4.30
N ILE A 106 -2.87 -49.42 -4.79
CA ILE A 106 -4.02 -50.26 -5.17
C ILE A 106 -3.72 -51.11 -6.41
N LYS A 107 -2.91 -50.61 -7.36
CA LYS A 107 -2.46 -51.39 -8.53
C LYS A 107 -1.52 -52.53 -8.16
N ASN A 108 -0.66 -52.37 -7.16
CA ASN A 108 0.29 -53.40 -6.73
C ASN A 108 -0.29 -54.45 -5.76
N LYS A 109 -1.55 -54.29 -5.33
CA LYS A 109 -2.27 -55.25 -4.47
C LYS A 109 -3.22 -56.20 -5.23
N LYS A 110 -3.29 -56.09 -6.55
CA LYS A 110 -4.06 -56.97 -7.44
C LYS A 110 -3.13 -57.86 -8.24
#